data_AF-A0A370FVC4-F1
#
_entry.id   AF-A0A370FVC4-F1
#
_cell.length_a   1.000
_cell.length_b   1.000
_cell.length_c   1.000
_cell.angle_alpha   90.00
_cell.angle_beta   90.00
_cell.angle_gamma   90.00
#
_symmetry.space_group_name_H-M   'P 1'
#
loop_
_entity.id
_entity.type
_entity.pdbx_description
1 polymer ?
#
loop_
_entity_poly.entity_id
_entity_poly.type
_entity_poly.pdbx_seq_one_letter_code
_entity_poly.pdbx_strand_id
1 'polypeptide(L)' 'LHELERRDGSTALITMCAGGALATGTIIERI' A
#
# COMPACT_ATOMS: atom_id res chain seq x y z
N LEU A 1 1.24 -7.91 2.16
CA LEU A 1 1.62 -8.89 1.13
C LEU A 1 0.55 -9.97 0.93
N HIS A 2 -0.03 -10.51 2.02
CA HIS A 2 -1.09 -11.54 1.94
C HIS A 2 -2.17 -11.27 0.90
N GLU A 3 -2.78 -10.07 0.87
CA GLU A 3 -3.78 -9.78 -0.16
C GLU A 3 -3.19 -9.79 -1.58
N LEU A 4 -1.99 -9.26 -1.81
CA LEU A 4 -1.34 -9.34 -3.12
C LEU A 4 -1.10 -10.80 -3.55
N GLU A 5 -0.76 -11.71 -2.64
CA GLU A 5 -0.64 -13.13 -2.93
C GLU A 5 -2.00 -13.76 -3.24
N ARG A 6 -3.03 -13.45 -2.43
CA ARG A 6 -4.37 -14.03 -2.55
C ARG A 6 -5.05 -13.69 -3.88
N ARG A 7 -4.84 -12.48 -4.42
CA ARG A 7 -5.39 -12.02 -5.71
C ARG A 7 -4.38 -12.03 -6.85
N ASP A 8 -3.22 -12.66 -6.68
CA ASP A 8 -2.13 -12.65 -7.66
C ASP A 8 -1.79 -11.25 -8.22
N GLY A 9 -1.73 -10.26 -7.33
CA GLY A 9 -1.35 -8.87 -7.64
C GLY A 9 0.15 -8.63 -7.46
N SER A 10 0.72 -7.70 -8.22
CA SER A 10 2.15 -7.35 -8.18
C SER A 10 2.46 -6.10 -7.35
N THR A 11 1.60 -5.07 -7.39
CA THR A 11 1.87 -3.77 -6.74
C THR A 11 0.69 -3.34 -5.88
N ALA A 12 0.97 -2.70 -4.73
CA ALA A 12 -0.04 -2.04 -3.92
C ALA A 12 0.42 -0.67 -3.43
N LEU A 13 -0.54 0.24 -3.25
CA LEU A 13 -0.38 1.49 -2.52
C LEU A 13 -0.94 1.32 -1.11
N ILE A 14 -0.15 1.68 -0.11
CA ILE A 14 -0.60 1.86 1.26
C ILE A 14 -0.59 3.36 1.55
N THR A 15 -1.71 3.89 2.01
CA THR A 15 -1.83 5.29 2.42
C THR A 15 -2.51 5.41 3.79
N MET A 16 -2.16 6.46 4.53
CA MET A 16 -2.76 6.77 5.82
C MET A 16 -2.89 8.29 5.97
N CYS A 17 -4.00 8.73 6.55
CA CYS A 17 -4.18 10.13 6.92
C CYS A 17 -3.37 10.47 8.18
N ALA A 18 -2.95 11.72 8.27
CA ALA A 18 -2.34 12.30 9.46
C ALA A 18 -2.95 13.67 9.74
N GLY A 19 -2.83 14.12 10.99
CA GLY A 19 -3.28 15.47 11.37
C GLY A 19 -2.58 16.56 10.55
N GLY A 20 -3.20 17.74 10.46
CA GLY A 20 -2.61 18.89 9.76
C GLY A 20 -2.65 18.81 8.23
N ALA A 21 -3.65 18.13 7.67
CA ALA A 21 -3.81 17.93 6.22
C ALA A 21 -2.63 17.21 5.55
N LEU A 22 -2.03 16.25 6.27
CA LEU A 22 -0.93 15.43 5.80
C LEU A 22 -1.40 14.00 5.49
N ALA A 23 -0.64 13.33 4.62
CA ALA A 23 -0.77 11.90 4.38
C ALA A 23 0.59 11.32 3.97
N THR A 24 0.78 10.04 4.28
CA THR A 24 1.93 9.26 3.80
C THR A 24 1.45 8.23 2.81
N GLY A 25 2.27 7.94 1.81
CA GLY A 25 2.04 6.89 0.83
C GLY A 25 3.29 6.04 0.64
N THR A 26 3.12 4.72 0.63
CA THR A 26 4.18 3.75 0.34
C THR A 26 3.71 2.82 -0.75
N ILE A 27 4.53 2.64 -1.78
CA ILE A 27 4.33 1.62 -2.79
C ILE A 27 5.09 0.36 -2.38
N ILE A 28 4.45 -0.80 -2.49
CA ILE A 28 5.07 -2.11 -2.30
C ILE A 28 4.93 -2.94 -3.57
N GLU A 29 5.96 -3.72 -3.86
CA GLU A 29 6.02 -4.69 -4.93
C GLU A 29 6.18 -6.09 -4.33
N ARG A 30 5.44 -7.06 -4.87
CA ARG A 30 5.62 -8.46 -4.56
C ARG A 30 6.62 -9.07 -5.55
N ILE A 31 7.75 -9.53 -5.01
CA ILE A 31 8.78 -10.31 -5.72
C ILE A 31 8.48 -11.79 -5.51
#